data_AF-A0A1I6I3J8-F1
#
_entry.id   AF-A0A1I6I3J8-F1
#
_cell.length_a   1.000
_cell.length_b   1.000
_cell.length_c   1.000
_cell.angle_alpha   90.00
_cell.angle_beta   90.00
_cell.angle_gamma   90.00
#
_symmetry.space_group_name_H-M   'P 1'
#
loop_
_entity.id
_entity.type
_entity.pdbx_description
1 polymer ?
#
loop_
_entity_poly.entity_id
_entity_poly.type
_entity_poly.pdbx_seq_one_letter_code
_entity_poly.pdbx_strand_id
1 'polypeptide(L)'
;MSEDVAPDSPPDVGSAGWFAVAVAGADDDAAARRDRILTGSAASPADWPARAVEAGFTGDADEYYDRLKAATTRATREAVRERERADDAQLIHAIRAMDDAERTANELAERAVEWAGSLFDDVDPGVEGARAVAAREPEGEVERRAVSLAERAAELDDERAALAETIGRIAPAVAPNLTEMAGPELAARLIALAGGLEPLAKKPSGTVQVLGAEDALFAHLSGRAPSPKHGIIYTHEFVRGTRPEDRGSAARALAGKLALGARADHYAGERRERLHDDLRERMATIRARADGEGDAGEAEDGETEDGGAADE
;
A
#
# COMPACT_ATOMS: atom_id res chain seq x y z
N MET A 1 26.97 -14.17 -66.22
CA MET A 1 25.57 -14.01 -65.80
C MET A 1 25.45 -14.72 -64.47
N SER A 2 25.75 -13.99 -63.40
CA SER A 2 25.58 -14.47 -62.02
C SER A 2 24.37 -13.73 -61.49
N GLU A 3 23.24 -14.42 -61.37
CA GLU A 3 22.07 -13.90 -60.69
C GLU A 3 22.30 -14.03 -59.19
N ASP A 4 22.39 -12.86 -58.55
CA ASP A 4 22.52 -12.69 -57.11
C ASP A 4 21.13 -12.88 -56.50
N VAL A 5 20.87 -14.07 -55.95
CA VAL A 5 19.65 -14.36 -55.19
C VAL A 5 19.86 -13.81 -53.78
N ALA A 6 19.29 -12.64 -53.52
CA ALA A 6 19.25 -12.06 -52.18
C ALA A 6 18.53 -13.04 -51.22
N PRO A 7 19.05 -13.25 -50.00
CA PRO A 7 18.39 -14.11 -49.02
C PRO A 7 17.09 -13.45 -48.55
N ASP A 8 16.04 -14.25 -48.54
CA ASP A 8 14.71 -13.94 -48.03
C ASP A 8 14.81 -13.45 -46.57
N SER A 9 14.61 -12.14 -46.36
CA SER A 9 14.55 -11.57 -45.02
C SER A 9 13.35 -12.15 -44.28
N PRO A 10 13.49 -12.59 -43.02
CA PRO A 10 12.36 -13.10 -42.25
C PRO A 10 11.27 -12.02 -42.17
N PRO A 11 9.98 -12.38 -42.24
CA PRO A 11 8.89 -11.41 -42.25
C PRO A 11 8.95 -10.57 -40.97
N ASP A 12 8.92 -9.26 -41.15
CA ASP A 12 8.86 -8.26 -40.08
C ASP A 12 7.57 -8.46 -39.26
N VAL A 13 7.68 -9.29 -38.22
CA VAL A 13 6.61 -9.59 -37.26
C VAL A 13 6.16 -8.36 -36.48
N GLY A 14 6.95 -7.26 -36.50
CA GLY A 14 6.63 -5.97 -35.89
C GLY A 14 5.65 -5.10 -36.69
N SER A 15 5.33 -5.48 -37.94
CA SER A 15 4.37 -4.77 -38.80
C SER A 15 3.04 -5.50 -38.99
N ALA A 16 2.89 -6.68 -38.38
CA ALA A 16 1.75 -7.56 -38.59
C ALA A 16 0.64 -7.28 -37.56
N GLY A 17 -0.62 -7.30 -37.99
CA GLY A 17 -1.77 -6.95 -37.16
C GLY A 17 -1.96 -7.88 -35.95
N TRP A 18 -2.85 -7.50 -35.04
CA TRP A 18 -3.14 -8.28 -33.82
C TRP A 18 -3.57 -9.73 -34.10
N PHE A 19 -4.14 -9.99 -35.28
CA PHE A 19 -4.62 -11.30 -35.74
C PHE A 19 -3.50 -12.22 -36.27
N ALA A 20 -2.33 -11.67 -36.58
CA ALA A 20 -1.21 -12.40 -37.15
C ALA A 20 -0.39 -13.10 -36.06
N VAL A 21 -0.91 -14.22 -35.55
CA VAL A 21 -0.24 -15.09 -34.57
C VAL A 21 0.27 -16.36 -35.25
N ALA A 22 1.49 -16.78 -34.90
CA ALA A 22 2.20 -17.91 -35.51
C ALA A 22 2.32 -19.08 -34.52
N VAL A 23 1.22 -19.48 -33.87
CA VAL A 23 1.25 -20.49 -32.80
C VAL A 23 0.33 -21.68 -33.11
N ALA A 24 0.70 -22.87 -32.62
CA ALA A 24 0.01 -24.11 -32.91
C ALA A 24 -1.00 -24.45 -31.80
N GLY A 25 -2.28 -24.09 -32.00
CA GLY A 25 -3.37 -24.45 -31.09
C GLY A 25 -4.28 -23.27 -30.77
N ALA A 26 -5.59 -23.51 -30.60
CA ALA A 26 -6.59 -22.44 -30.47
C ALA A 26 -6.45 -21.57 -29.19
N ASP A 27 -5.96 -22.15 -28.09
CA ASP A 27 -5.73 -21.42 -26.82
C ASP A 27 -4.44 -20.60 -26.85
N ASP A 28 -3.36 -21.15 -27.40
CA ASP A 28 -2.08 -20.46 -27.58
C ASP A 28 -2.22 -19.25 -28.52
N ASP A 29 -3.07 -19.41 -29.53
CA ASP A 29 -3.54 -18.36 -30.42
C ASP A 29 -4.25 -17.21 -29.69
N ALA A 30 -5.08 -17.51 -28.68
CA ALA A 30 -5.78 -16.48 -27.92
C ALA A 30 -4.81 -15.69 -27.01
N ALA A 31 -3.87 -16.39 -26.36
CA ALA A 31 -2.85 -15.77 -25.52
C ALA A 31 -1.90 -14.86 -26.33
N ALA A 32 -1.45 -15.32 -27.50
CA ALA A 32 -0.58 -14.52 -28.37
C ALA A 32 -1.31 -13.30 -28.96
N ARG A 33 -2.61 -13.41 -29.29
CA ARG A 33 -3.42 -12.26 -29.72
C ARG A 33 -3.62 -11.27 -28.58
N ARG A 34 -3.85 -11.74 -27.36
CA ARG A 34 -3.91 -10.88 -26.17
C ARG A 34 -2.62 -10.09 -26.02
N ASP A 35 -1.47 -10.75 -26.06
CA ASP A 35 -0.17 -10.07 -25.92
C ASP A 35 -0.03 -8.97 -26.98
N ARG A 36 -0.27 -9.28 -28.25
CA ARG A 36 -0.26 -8.26 -29.32
C ARG A 36 -1.26 -7.12 -29.12
N ILE A 37 -2.44 -7.38 -28.57
CA ILE A 37 -3.43 -6.32 -28.27
C ILE A 37 -2.93 -5.41 -27.14
N LEU A 38 -2.25 -5.95 -26.14
CA LEU A 38 -1.83 -5.21 -24.95
C LEU A 38 -0.48 -4.50 -25.13
N THR A 39 0.48 -5.15 -25.79
CA THR A 39 1.88 -4.69 -25.89
C THR A 39 2.30 -4.38 -27.32
N GLY A 40 1.56 -4.89 -28.31
CA GLY A 40 1.86 -4.68 -29.72
C GLY A 40 1.70 -3.22 -30.13
N SER A 41 2.55 -2.79 -31.05
CA SER A 41 2.51 -1.45 -31.64
C SER A 41 2.86 -1.53 -33.12
N ALA A 42 2.49 -0.51 -33.87
CA ALA A 42 2.84 -0.36 -35.27
C ALA A 42 3.42 1.04 -35.51
N ALA A 43 4.46 1.13 -36.33
CA ALA A 43 5.15 2.39 -36.61
C ALA A 43 4.27 3.41 -37.35
N SER A 44 3.26 2.94 -38.08
CA SER A 44 2.28 3.77 -38.78
C SER A 44 0.89 3.11 -38.79
N PRO A 45 -0.19 3.91 -38.88
CA PRO A 45 -1.51 3.37 -39.16
C PRO A 45 -1.52 2.53 -40.45
N ALA A 46 -2.29 1.44 -40.46
CA ALA A 46 -2.49 0.60 -41.63
C ALA A 46 -3.97 0.23 -41.76
N ASP A 47 -4.39 -0.17 -42.96
CA ASP A 47 -5.72 -0.74 -43.20
C ASP A 47 -5.75 -2.19 -42.69
N TRP A 48 -5.88 -2.32 -41.37
CA TRP A 48 -5.92 -3.62 -40.69
C TRP A 48 -7.10 -4.50 -41.12
N PRO A 49 -8.32 -3.98 -41.34
CA PRO A 49 -9.41 -4.77 -41.92
C PRO A 49 -9.05 -5.37 -43.28
N ALA A 50 -8.54 -4.57 -44.23
CA ALA A 50 -8.17 -5.07 -45.56
C ALA A 50 -7.08 -6.14 -45.47
N ARG A 51 -6.04 -5.90 -44.66
CA ARG A 51 -4.96 -6.86 -44.44
C ARG A 51 -5.42 -8.16 -43.78
N ALA A 52 -6.43 -8.09 -42.91
CA ALA A 52 -7.02 -9.29 -42.29
C ALA A 52 -7.77 -10.15 -43.30
N VAL A 53 -8.48 -9.51 -44.23
CA VAL A 53 -9.18 -10.19 -45.33
C VAL A 53 -8.17 -10.78 -46.33
N GLU A 54 -7.15 -10.01 -46.72
CA GLU A 54 -6.07 -10.48 -47.61
C GLU A 54 -5.33 -11.69 -47.02
N ALA A 55 -5.13 -11.70 -45.70
CA ALA A 55 -4.52 -12.83 -44.98
C ALA A 55 -5.47 -14.02 -44.77
N GLY A 56 -6.73 -13.94 -45.20
CA GLY A 56 -7.74 -14.98 -45.01
C GLY A 56 -8.16 -15.18 -43.55
N PHE A 57 -7.88 -14.20 -42.67
CA PHE A 57 -8.29 -14.26 -41.27
C PHE A 57 -9.80 -14.07 -41.15
N THR A 58 -10.38 -13.14 -41.92
CA THR A 58 -11.82 -12.82 -41.95
C THR A 58 -12.32 -12.76 -43.39
N GLY A 59 -13.63 -12.98 -43.59
CA GLY A 59 -14.28 -12.92 -44.89
C GLY A 59 -14.56 -11.48 -45.36
N ASP A 60 -14.81 -10.56 -44.43
CA ASP A 60 -15.04 -9.15 -44.72
C ASP A 60 -14.59 -8.24 -43.54
N ALA A 61 -14.82 -6.94 -43.71
CA ALA A 61 -14.47 -5.92 -42.73
C ALA A 61 -15.38 -5.96 -41.48
N ASP A 62 -16.65 -6.34 -41.62
CA ASP A 62 -17.58 -6.40 -40.49
C ASP A 62 -17.20 -7.55 -39.55
N GLU A 63 -16.88 -8.72 -40.12
CA GLU A 63 -16.36 -9.87 -39.37
C GLU A 63 -15.03 -9.53 -38.67
N TYR A 64 -14.16 -8.71 -39.30
CA TYR A 64 -12.96 -8.21 -38.65
C TYR A 64 -13.26 -7.39 -37.40
N TYR A 65 -14.19 -6.44 -37.47
CA TYR A 65 -14.54 -5.61 -36.32
C TYR A 65 -15.20 -6.41 -35.20
N ASP A 66 -16.05 -7.38 -35.53
CA ASP A 66 -16.66 -8.28 -34.55
C ASP A 66 -15.60 -9.12 -33.82
N ARG A 67 -14.64 -9.69 -34.56
CA ARG A 67 -13.53 -10.45 -33.97
C ARG A 67 -12.59 -9.56 -33.16
N LEU A 68 -12.28 -8.36 -33.64
CA LEU A 68 -11.47 -7.39 -32.89
C LEU A 68 -12.16 -7.00 -31.57
N LYS A 69 -13.46 -6.72 -31.60
CA LYS A 69 -14.25 -6.43 -30.40
C LYS A 69 -14.23 -7.59 -29.41
N ALA A 70 -14.43 -8.81 -29.88
CA ALA A 70 -14.38 -10.00 -29.03
C ALA A 70 -13.00 -10.19 -28.39
N ALA A 71 -11.94 -10.06 -29.19
CA ALA A 71 -10.56 -10.25 -28.73
C ALA A 71 -10.12 -9.16 -27.74
N THR A 72 -10.41 -7.89 -28.03
CA THR A 72 -10.11 -6.77 -27.12
C THR A 72 -10.92 -6.86 -25.82
N THR A 73 -12.20 -7.22 -25.88
CA THR A 73 -13.03 -7.43 -24.68
C THR A 73 -12.47 -8.57 -23.82
N ARG A 74 -12.04 -9.67 -24.44
CA ARG A 74 -11.39 -10.80 -23.74
C ARG A 74 -10.07 -10.35 -23.10
N ALA A 75 -9.18 -9.73 -23.87
CA ALA A 75 -7.89 -9.25 -23.41
C ALA A 75 -8.04 -8.28 -22.22
N THR A 76 -8.98 -7.33 -22.30
CA THR A 76 -9.29 -6.41 -21.21
C THR A 76 -9.80 -7.13 -19.97
N ARG A 77 -10.74 -8.08 -20.11
CA ARG A 77 -11.25 -8.87 -18.97
C ARG A 77 -10.14 -9.65 -18.29
N GLU A 78 -9.24 -10.25 -19.07
CA GLU A 78 -8.10 -11.01 -18.55
C GLU A 78 -7.07 -10.09 -17.89
N ALA A 79 -6.73 -8.95 -18.49
CA ALA A 79 -5.83 -7.95 -17.90
C ALA A 79 -6.37 -7.37 -16.58
N VAL A 80 -7.67 -7.06 -16.52
CA VAL A 80 -8.33 -6.64 -15.26
C VAL A 80 -8.24 -7.75 -14.22
N ARG A 81 -8.58 -8.98 -14.59
CA ARG A 81 -8.52 -10.15 -13.70
C ARG A 81 -7.14 -10.42 -13.13
N GLU A 82 -6.09 -10.17 -13.90
CA GLU A 82 -4.70 -10.27 -13.47
C GLU A 82 -4.36 -9.14 -12.49
N ARG A 83 -4.68 -7.89 -12.83
CA ARG A 83 -4.43 -6.72 -11.97
C ARG A 83 -5.12 -6.82 -10.61
N GLU A 84 -6.37 -7.27 -10.58
CA GLU A 84 -7.16 -7.45 -9.36
C GLU A 84 -6.59 -8.56 -8.47
N ARG A 85 -5.93 -9.57 -9.06
CA ARG A 85 -5.31 -10.68 -8.32
C ARG A 85 -3.84 -10.45 -7.98
N ALA A 86 -3.25 -9.36 -8.45
CA ALA A 86 -1.88 -9.02 -8.11
C ALA A 86 -1.75 -8.88 -6.59
N ASP A 87 -0.62 -9.35 -6.05
CA ASP A 87 -0.42 -9.41 -4.61
C ASP A 87 -0.49 -8.02 -3.94
N ASP A 88 -0.07 -6.96 -4.65
CA ASP A 88 -0.21 -5.58 -4.16
C ASP A 88 -1.68 -5.15 -4.04
N ALA A 89 -2.56 -5.57 -4.96
CA ALA A 89 -4.00 -5.33 -4.86
C ALA A 89 -4.63 -6.12 -3.69
N GLN A 90 -4.19 -7.37 -3.49
CA GLN A 90 -4.65 -8.18 -2.37
C GLN A 90 -4.22 -7.60 -1.01
N LEU A 91 -3.01 -7.04 -0.91
CA LEU A 91 -2.58 -6.28 0.28
C LEU A 91 -3.47 -5.07 0.56
N ILE A 92 -3.91 -4.36 -0.49
CA ILE A 92 -4.82 -3.22 -0.34
C ILE A 92 -6.18 -3.67 0.20
N HIS A 93 -6.69 -4.81 -0.25
CA HIS A 93 -7.93 -5.37 0.32
C HIS A 93 -7.74 -5.77 1.78
N ALA A 94 -6.66 -6.47 2.10
CA ALA A 94 -6.38 -6.92 3.46
C ALA A 94 -6.25 -5.76 4.45
N ILE A 95 -5.53 -4.69 4.11
CA ILE A 95 -5.35 -3.55 5.02
C ILE A 95 -6.67 -2.78 5.24
N ARG A 96 -7.49 -2.61 4.21
CA ARG A 96 -8.80 -1.96 4.34
C ARG A 96 -9.75 -2.79 5.17
N ALA A 97 -9.80 -4.10 4.93
CA ALA A 97 -10.59 -5.02 5.72
C ALA A 97 -10.14 -5.04 7.19
N MET A 98 -8.83 -4.98 7.45
CA MET A 98 -8.28 -4.93 8.80
C MET A 98 -8.72 -3.65 9.52
N ASP A 99 -8.63 -2.49 8.87
CA ASP A 99 -9.07 -1.21 9.43
C ASP A 99 -10.59 -1.19 9.70
N ASP A 100 -11.39 -1.75 8.77
CA ASP A 100 -12.83 -1.85 8.94
C ASP A 100 -13.21 -2.82 10.06
N ALA A 101 -12.51 -3.95 10.18
CA ALA A 101 -12.71 -4.91 11.26
C ALA A 101 -12.38 -4.27 12.62
N GLU A 102 -11.25 -3.56 12.74
CA GLU A 102 -10.84 -2.86 13.96
C GLU A 102 -11.87 -1.81 14.38
N ARG A 103 -12.29 -0.95 13.45
CA ARG A 103 -13.29 0.07 13.73
C ARG A 103 -14.62 -0.54 14.16
N THR A 104 -15.11 -1.53 13.42
CA THR A 104 -16.39 -2.17 13.71
C THR A 104 -16.34 -2.94 15.04
N ALA A 105 -15.23 -3.63 15.33
CA ALA A 105 -15.03 -4.33 16.59
C ALA A 105 -15.11 -3.36 17.77
N ASN A 106 -14.43 -2.21 17.69
CA ASN A 106 -14.47 -1.19 18.74
C ASN A 106 -15.87 -0.59 18.92
N GLU A 107 -16.54 -0.20 17.83
CA GLU A 107 -17.90 0.34 17.89
C GLU A 107 -18.90 -0.66 18.50
N LEU A 108 -18.83 -1.94 18.10
CA LEU A 108 -19.68 -2.99 18.66
C LEU A 108 -19.31 -3.31 20.10
N ALA A 109 -18.03 -3.33 20.45
CA ALA A 109 -17.57 -3.59 21.80
C ALA A 109 -18.07 -2.52 22.77
N GLU A 110 -18.00 -1.24 22.40
CA GLU A 110 -18.56 -0.15 23.21
C GLU A 110 -20.06 -0.37 23.49
N ARG A 111 -20.86 -0.68 22.46
CA ARG A 111 -22.30 -0.93 22.62
C ARG A 111 -22.58 -2.19 23.44
N ALA A 112 -21.81 -3.26 23.21
CA ALA A 112 -21.97 -4.54 23.90
C ALA A 112 -21.66 -4.40 25.39
N VAL A 113 -20.55 -3.76 25.72
CA VAL A 113 -20.13 -3.49 27.10
C VAL A 113 -21.11 -2.57 27.81
N GLU A 114 -21.57 -1.49 27.18
CA GLU A 114 -22.55 -0.57 27.77
C GLU A 114 -23.85 -1.29 28.14
N TRP A 115 -24.36 -2.14 27.22
CA TRP A 115 -25.55 -2.93 27.48
C TRP A 115 -25.30 -4.00 28.56
N ALA A 116 -24.19 -4.72 28.45
CA ALA A 116 -23.80 -5.75 29.40
C ALA A 116 -23.64 -5.19 30.83
N GLY A 117 -23.10 -3.98 30.99
CA GLY A 117 -22.97 -3.31 32.29
C GLY A 117 -24.30 -2.99 32.98
N SER A 118 -25.44 -3.05 32.27
CA SER A 118 -26.77 -2.94 32.88
C SER A 118 -27.35 -4.29 33.32
N LEU A 119 -26.75 -5.40 32.88
CA LEU A 119 -27.23 -6.77 33.09
C LEU A 119 -26.31 -7.59 34.00
N PHE A 120 -25.02 -7.26 34.01
CA PHE A 120 -23.97 -8.03 34.63
C PHE A 120 -23.08 -7.14 35.49
N ASP A 121 -22.58 -7.69 36.59
CA ASP A 121 -21.52 -7.06 37.39
C ASP A 121 -20.14 -7.27 36.76
N ASP A 122 -19.19 -6.38 37.07
CA ASP A 122 -17.78 -6.45 36.67
C ASP A 122 -17.57 -6.57 35.15
N VAL A 123 -18.13 -5.62 34.39
CA VAL A 123 -17.94 -5.52 32.94
C VAL A 123 -16.86 -4.46 32.63
N ASP A 124 -15.70 -4.93 32.17
CA ASP A 124 -14.61 -4.07 31.72
C ASP A 124 -14.93 -3.36 30.40
N PRO A 125 -14.31 -2.21 30.09
CA PRO A 125 -14.50 -1.51 28.84
C PRO A 125 -13.76 -2.14 27.65
N GLY A 126 -14.19 -1.77 26.44
CA GLY A 126 -13.51 -2.09 25.20
C GLY A 126 -13.64 -3.56 24.76
N VAL A 127 -12.80 -3.95 23.80
CA VAL A 127 -12.87 -5.27 23.15
C VAL A 127 -12.55 -6.41 24.11
N GLU A 128 -11.61 -6.23 25.04
CA GLU A 128 -11.32 -7.25 26.06
C GLU A 128 -12.52 -7.48 26.99
N GLY A 129 -13.20 -6.41 27.39
CA GLY A 129 -14.45 -6.47 28.14
C GLY A 129 -15.57 -7.18 27.37
N ALA A 130 -15.74 -6.85 26.09
CA ALA A 130 -16.68 -7.56 25.22
C ALA A 130 -16.33 -9.05 25.11
N ARG A 131 -15.05 -9.41 24.99
CA ARG A 131 -14.61 -10.82 24.97
C ARG A 131 -14.91 -11.54 26.29
N ALA A 132 -14.76 -10.87 27.44
CA ALA A 132 -15.13 -11.41 28.73
C ALA A 132 -16.66 -11.62 28.86
N VAL A 133 -17.47 -10.66 28.37
CA VAL A 133 -18.93 -10.79 28.31
C VAL A 133 -19.36 -11.93 27.39
N ALA A 134 -18.71 -12.09 26.24
CA ALA A 134 -18.97 -13.17 25.29
C ALA A 134 -18.79 -14.57 25.91
N ALA A 135 -17.95 -14.70 26.94
CA ALA A 135 -17.73 -15.96 27.64
C ALA A 135 -18.74 -16.25 28.76
N ARG A 136 -19.67 -15.33 29.05
CA ARG A 136 -20.67 -15.51 30.12
C ARG A 136 -21.81 -16.41 29.67
N GLU A 137 -22.38 -17.16 30.62
CA GLU A 137 -23.60 -17.93 30.39
C GLU A 137 -24.84 -17.06 30.66
N PRO A 138 -25.70 -16.81 29.65
CA PRO A 138 -26.86 -15.94 29.82
C PRO A 138 -28.07 -16.67 30.41
N GLU A 139 -28.74 -16.07 31.39
CA GLU A 139 -29.91 -16.63 32.08
C GLU A 139 -31.24 -16.24 31.40
N GLY A 140 -31.23 -15.21 30.53
CA GLY A 140 -32.43 -14.66 29.90
C GLY A 140 -32.27 -14.29 28.43
N GLU A 141 -33.38 -13.91 27.77
CA GLU A 141 -33.33 -13.47 26.36
C GLU A 141 -32.53 -12.18 26.17
N VAL A 142 -32.65 -11.25 27.11
CA VAL A 142 -31.94 -9.96 27.03
C VAL A 142 -30.43 -10.17 27.16
N GLU A 143 -30.00 -10.97 28.13
CA GLU A 143 -28.59 -11.35 28.32
C GLU A 143 -28.05 -12.12 27.11
N ARG A 144 -28.81 -13.08 26.55
CA ARG A 144 -28.43 -13.78 25.33
C ARG A 144 -28.10 -12.83 24.18
N ARG A 145 -28.85 -11.73 24.04
CA ARG A 145 -28.60 -10.72 22.99
C ARG A 145 -27.38 -9.87 23.28
N ALA A 146 -27.14 -9.50 24.54
CA ALA A 146 -25.94 -8.77 24.93
C ALA A 146 -24.66 -9.62 24.74
N VAL A 147 -24.67 -10.87 25.22
CA VAL A 147 -23.58 -11.84 25.01
C VAL A 147 -23.32 -12.04 23.51
N SER A 148 -24.37 -12.24 22.71
CA SER A 148 -24.22 -12.44 21.27
C SER A 148 -23.71 -11.20 20.51
N LEU A 149 -23.97 -9.99 21.00
CA LEU A 149 -23.37 -8.78 20.43
C LEU A 149 -21.87 -8.69 20.79
N ALA A 150 -21.52 -9.06 22.02
CA ALA A 150 -20.15 -9.09 22.50
C ALA A 150 -19.30 -10.16 21.76
N GLU A 151 -19.87 -11.33 21.48
CA GLU A 151 -19.28 -12.38 20.64
C GLU A 151 -18.88 -11.82 19.27
N ARG A 152 -19.79 -11.12 18.59
CA ARG A 152 -19.50 -10.52 17.26
C ARG A 152 -18.38 -9.48 17.31
N ALA A 153 -18.29 -8.70 18.39
CA ALA A 153 -17.21 -7.73 18.56
C ALA A 153 -15.85 -8.45 18.73
N ALA A 154 -15.81 -9.52 19.52
CA ALA A 154 -14.61 -10.33 19.72
C ALA A 154 -14.18 -11.08 18.43
N GLU A 155 -15.13 -11.63 17.68
CA GLU A 155 -14.87 -12.29 16.39
C GLU A 155 -14.27 -11.32 15.35
N LEU A 156 -14.73 -10.07 15.32
CA LEU A 156 -14.16 -9.06 14.43
C LEU A 156 -12.72 -8.65 14.83
N ASP A 157 -12.42 -8.62 16.13
CA ASP A 157 -11.06 -8.39 16.61
C ASP A 157 -10.13 -9.57 16.28
N ASP A 158 -10.64 -10.81 16.37
CA ASP A 158 -9.92 -12.01 15.91
C ASP A 158 -9.64 -11.96 14.40
N GLU A 159 -10.62 -11.55 13.59
CA GLU A 159 -10.44 -11.36 12.15
C GLU A 159 -9.42 -10.25 11.84
N ARG A 160 -9.44 -9.13 12.58
CA ARG A 160 -8.42 -8.08 12.49
C ARG A 160 -7.02 -8.66 12.71
N ALA A 161 -6.84 -9.50 13.73
CA ALA A 161 -5.57 -10.15 14.02
C ALA A 161 -5.14 -11.13 12.90
N ALA A 162 -6.08 -11.92 12.35
CA ALA A 162 -5.82 -12.83 11.24
C ALA A 162 -5.43 -12.10 9.94
N LEU A 163 -6.04 -10.93 9.68
CA LEU A 163 -5.68 -10.06 8.57
C LEU A 163 -4.29 -9.46 8.75
N ALA A 164 -3.94 -9.02 9.97
CA ALA A 164 -2.59 -8.54 10.29
C ALA A 164 -1.53 -9.62 10.05
N GLU A 165 -1.78 -10.87 10.47
CA GLU A 165 -0.89 -12.00 10.19
C GLU A 165 -0.75 -12.27 8.68
N THR A 166 -1.86 -12.19 7.96
CA THR A 166 -1.87 -12.35 6.50
C THR A 166 -1.05 -11.28 5.80
N ILE A 167 -1.18 -10.00 6.22
CA ILE A 167 -0.33 -8.91 5.75
C ILE A 167 1.14 -9.20 6.08
N GLY A 168 1.43 -9.69 7.29
CA GLY A 168 2.77 -10.09 7.72
C GLY A 168 3.43 -11.13 6.82
N ARG A 169 2.65 -12.06 6.25
CA ARG A 169 3.13 -13.09 5.32
C ARG A 169 3.29 -12.59 3.88
N ILE A 170 2.36 -11.76 3.40
CA ILE A 170 2.32 -11.34 1.99
C ILE A 170 3.23 -10.13 1.73
N ALA A 171 3.24 -9.13 2.62
CA ALA A 171 3.96 -7.88 2.39
C ALA A 171 5.47 -8.04 2.10
N PRO A 172 6.22 -8.93 2.77
CA PRO A 172 7.63 -9.15 2.45
C PRO A 172 7.88 -9.67 1.03
N ALA A 173 6.94 -10.45 0.47
CA ALA A 173 7.05 -10.97 -0.90
C ALA A 173 6.76 -9.88 -1.95
N VAL A 174 5.87 -8.93 -1.62
CA VAL A 174 5.49 -7.83 -2.53
C VAL A 174 6.47 -6.67 -2.46
N ALA A 175 6.90 -6.31 -1.26
CA ALA A 175 7.68 -5.11 -0.99
C ALA A 175 8.74 -5.38 0.09
N PRO A 176 9.78 -6.17 -0.23
CA PRO A 176 10.80 -6.58 0.75
C PRO A 176 11.55 -5.39 1.36
N ASN A 177 11.85 -4.34 0.59
CA ASN A 177 12.57 -3.17 1.10
C ASN A 177 11.69 -2.30 1.99
N LEU A 178 10.45 -2.02 1.57
CA LEU A 178 9.50 -1.29 2.41
C LEU A 178 9.23 -2.03 3.72
N THR A 179 9.00 -3.34 3.66
CA THR A 179 8.70 -4.16 4.82
C THR A 179 9.84 -4.21 5.82
N GLU A 180 11.09 -4.30 5.35
CA GLU A 180 12.26 -4.23 6.24
C GLU A 180 12.37 -2.87 6.95
N MET A 181 12.07 -1.76 6.25
CA MET A 181 12.25 -0.42 6.82
C MET A 181 11.08 0.08 7.67
N ALA A 182 9.86 -0.36 7.37
CA ALA A 182 8.63 0.17 7.96
C ALA A 182 7.82 -0.89 8.74
N GLY A 183 8.14 -2.17 8.57
CA GLY A 183 7.29 -3.28 8.97
C GLY A 183 6.16 -3.56 7.96
N PRO A 184 5.56 -4.77 8.01
CA PRO A 184 4.55 -5.21 7.03
C PRO A 184 3.32 -4.30 6.96
N GLU A 185 2.76 -3.93 8.11
CA GLU A 185 1.52 -3.15 8.17
C GLU A 185 1.68 -1.74 7.60
N LEU A 186 2.71 -1.01 8.02
CA LEU A 186 2.96 0.35 7.51
C LEU A 186 3.34 0.32 6.03
N ALA A 187 4.10 -0.69 5.57
CA ALA A 187 4.39 -0.88 4.15
C ALA A 187 3.10 -1.10 3.33
N ALA A 188 2.22 -2.01 3.77
CA ALA A 188 0.94 -2.27 3.12
C ALA A 188 0.03 -1.02 3.12
N ARG A 189 0.00 -0.27 4.23
CA ARG A 189 -0.79 0.96 4.36
C ARG A 189 -0.29 2.06 3.42
N LEU A 190 1.02 2.21 3.24
CA LEU A 190 1.61 3.14 2.26
C LEU A 190 1.24 2.77 0.82
N ILE A 191 1.30 1.47 0.49
CA ILE A 191 0.87 0.94 -0.81
C ILE A 191 -0.61 1.27 -1.05
N ALA A 192 -1.47 1.04 -0.06
CA ALA A 192 -2.90 1.33 -0.15
C ALA A 192 -3.23 2.81 -0.29
N LEU A 193 -2.60 3.68 0.49
CA LEU A 193 -2.76 5.13 0.36
C LEU A 193 -2.28 5.64 -1.01
N ALA A 194 -1.29 4.99 -1.60
CA ALA A 194 -0.81 5.32 -2.93
C ALA A 194 -1.68 4.77 -4.07
N GLY A 195 -2.51 3.75 -3.81
CA GLY A 195 -3.29 3.04 -4.82
C GLY A 195 -2.53 1.92 -5.53
N GLY A 196 -1.46 1.40 -4.93
CA GLY A 196 -0.62 0.33 -5.48
C GLY A 196 0.88 0.62 -5.34
N LEU A 197 1.69 -0.42 -5.55
CA LEU A 197 3.15 -0.31 -5.40
C LEU A 197 3.77 0.56 -6.51
N GLU A 198 3.29 0.44 -7.75
CA GLU A 198 3.75 1.27 -8.87
C GLU A 198 3.43 2.76 -8.65
N PRO A 199 2.19 3.18 -8.32
CA PRO A 199 1.90 4.56 -7.94
C PRO A 199 2.80 5.06 -6.79
N LEU A 200 3.07 4.24 -5.78
CA LEU A 200 3.95 4.60 -4.67
C LEU A 200 5.38 4.86 -5.15
N ALA A 201 5.93 4.00 -6.00
CA ALA A 201 7.28 4.15 -6.56
C ALA A 201 7.46 5.46 -7.36
N LYS A 202 6.38 5.95 -7.98
CA LYS A 202 6.35 7.21 -8.73
C LYS A 202 6.22 8.45 -7.85
N LYS A 203 5.82 8.32 -6.58
CA LYS A 203 5.68 9.48 -5.69
C LYS A 203 7.05 10.06 -5.29
N PRO A 204 7.16 11.39 -5.16
CA PRO A 204 8.34 12.00 -4.56
C PRO A 204 8.35 11.79 -3.03
N SER A 205 9.53 11.88 -2.43
CA SER A 205 9.70 11.70 -0.97
C SER A 205 8.82 12.64 -0.14
N GLY A 206 8.66 13.91 -0.56
CA GLY A 206 7.80 14.87 0.13
C GLY A 206 6.33 14.44 0.15
N THR A 207 5.82 13.78 -0.90
CA THR A 207 4.48 13.20 -0.90
C THR A 207 4.40 12.00 0.03
N VAL A 208 5.37 11.07 -0.06
CA VAL A 208 5.45 9.89 0.84
C VAL A 208 5.46 10.31 2.31
N GLN A 209 6.15 11.41 2.64
CA GLN A 209 6.25 11.96 3.99
C GLN A 209 4.88 12.31 4.59
N VAL A 210 3.94 12.78 3.77
CA VAL A 210 2.64 13.31 4.21
C VAL A 210 1.44 12.45 3.77
N LEU A 211 1.67 11.26 3.21
CA LEU A 211 0.59 10.31 2.89
C LEU A 211 -0.22 9.99 4.16
N GLY A 212 -1.55 10.02 4.07
CA GLY A 212 -2.45 9.85 5.21
C GLY A 212 -2.70 11.15 6.01
N ALA A 213 -2.18 12.30 5.56
CA ALA A 213 -2.47 13.62 6.12
C ALA A 213 -3.02 14.58 5.05
N GLU A 214 -3.76 14.05 4.09
CA GLU A 214 -4.29 14.77 2.93
C GLU A 214 -5.14 15.97 3.35
N ASP A 215 -6.03 15.80 4.33
CA ASP A 215 -6.90 16.88 4.82
C ASP A 215 -6.09 18.07 5.38
N ALA A 216 -5.08 17.79 6.20
CA ALA A 216 -4.19 18.80 6.74
C ALA A 216 -3.35 19.47 5.65
N LEU A 217 -2.87 18.68 4.68
CA LEU A 217 -2.13 19.18 3.53
C LEU A 217 -3.00 20.11 2.67
N PHE A 218 -4.25 19.71 2.37
CA PHE A 218 -5.17 20.53 1.58
C PHE A 218 -5.58 21.80 2.33
N ALA A 219 -5.78 21.74 3.65
CA ALA A 219 -6.01 22.91 4.47
C ALA A 219 -4.82 23.89 4.41
N HIS A 220 -3.59 23.37 4.44
CA HIS A 220 -2.38 24.17 4.29
C HIS A 220 -2.25 24.82 2.91
N LEU A 221 -2.45 24.04 1.84
CA LEU A 221 -2.43 24.55 0.46
C LEU A 221 -3.52 25.61 0.23
N SER A 222 -4.61 25.54 0.98
CA SER A 222 -5.68 26.54 0.99
C SER A 222 -5.41 27.75 1.90
N GLY A 223 -4.24 27.81 2.55
CA GLY A 223 -3.83 28.90 3.45
C GLY A 223 -4.54 28.90 4.81
N ARG A 224 -5.18 27.80 5.21
CA ARG A 224 -6.03 27.71 6.41
C ARG A 224 -5.33 27.06 7.60
N ALA A 225 -4.18 26.42 7.39
CA ALA A 225 -3.43 25.71 8.43
C ALA A 225 -1.92 25.68 8.11
N PRO A 226 -1.06 25.41 9.09
CA PRO A 226 0.33 25.04 8.86
C PRO A 226 0.46 23.71 8.09
N SER A 227 1.58 23.51 7.40
CA SER A 227 1.86 22.27 6.68
C SER A 227 2.06 21.08 7.64
N PRO A 228 1.47 19.90 7.37
CA PRO A 228 1.74 18.72 8.17
C PRO A 228 3.19 18.28 8.03
N LYS A 229 3.86 18.00 9.16
CA LYS A 229 5.26 17.52 9.17
C LYS A 229 5.39 16.06 8.73
N HIS A 230 4.35 15.27 8.92
CA HIS A 230 4.32 13.83 8.62
C HIS A 230 2.87 13.36 8.53
N GLY A 231 2.62 12.34 7.72
CA GLY A 231 1.37 11.60 7.68
C GLY A 231 1.49 10.29 8.45
N ILE A 232 1.07 9.19 7.83
CA ILE A 232 0.97 7.87 8.45
C ILE A 232 2.31 7.33 8.96
N ILE A 233 3.43 7.77 8.37
CA ILE A 233 4.78 7.39 8.82
C ILE A 233 5.11 7.88 10.24
N TYR A 234 4.30 8.76 10.82
CA TYR A 234 4.38 9.12 12.24
C TYR A 234 4.24 7.93 13.18
N THR A 235 3.49 6.89 12.76
CA THR A 235 3.30 5.66 13.55
C THR A 235 4.61 4.88 13.76
N HIS A 236 5.60 5.07 12.88
CA HIS A 236 6.87 4.38 12.95
C HIS A 236 7.76 4.91 14.09
N GLU A 237 8.47 4.00 14.76
CA GLU A 237 9.41 4.28 15.85
C GLU A 237 10.45 5.36 15.48
N PHE A 238 10.98 5.31 14.26
CA PHE A 238 11.91 6.34 13.79
C PHE A 238 11.36 7.76 13.83
N VAL A 239 10.05 7.96 13.76
CA VAL A 239 9.43 9.28 13.88
C VAL A 239 8.85 9.50 15.28
N ARG A 240 7.98 8.60 15.76
CA ARG A 240 7.29 8.75 17.05
C ARG A 240 8.26 8.82 18.24
N GLY A 241 9.27 7.95 18.22
CA GLY A 241 10.29 7.83 19.26
C GLY A 241 11.38 8.92 19.20
N THR A 242 11.36 9.78 18.19
CA THR A 242 12.29 10.90 18.06
C THR A 242 11.73 12.16 18.74
N ARG A 243 12.61 12.99 19.33
CA ARG A 243 12.24 14.23 20.02
C ARG A 243 11.42 15.17 19.11
N PRO A 244 10.40 15.88 19.64
CA PRO A 244 9.46 16.68 18.84
C PRO A 244 10.10 17.64 17.82
N GLU A 245 11.21 18.27 18.20
CA GLU A 245 12.02 19.19 17.41
C GLU A 245 12.64 18.51 16.18
N ASP A 246 13.06 17.25 16.32
CA ASP A 246 13.75 16.47 15.29
C ASP A 246 12.82 15.60 14.44
N ARG A 247 11.55 15.45 14.82
CA ARG A 247 10.58 14.60 14.10
C ARG A 247 10.46 14.96 12.63
N GLY A 248 10.57 16.25 12.28
CA GLY A 248 10.53 16.69 10.88
C GLY A 248 11.74 16.19 10.08
N SER A 249 12.92 16.17 10.69
CA SER A 249 14.14 15.63 10.09
C SER A 249 14.07 14.11 9.96
N ALA A 250 13.59 13.42 11.00
CA ALA A 250 13.35 11.98 11.02
C ALA A 250 12.35 11.54 9.93
N ALA A 251 11.19 12.18 9.87
CA ALA A 251 10.15 11.88 8.89
C ALA A 251 10.66 12.06 7.46
N ARG A 252 11.43 13.12 7.19
CA ARG A 252 12.04 13.35 5.87
C ARG A 252 13.06 12.27 5.51
N ALA A 253 13.92 11.87 6.46
CA ALA A 253 14.90 10.81 6.25
C ALA A 253 14.21 9.46 5.95
N LEU A 254 13.23 9.08 6.76
CA LEU A 254 12.43 7.87 6.58
C LEU A 254 11.70 7.88 5.23
N ALA A 255 10.94 8.93 4.92
CA ALA A 255 10.20 9.05 3.67
C ALA A 255 11.12 9.01 2.44
N GLY A 256 12.32 9.58 2.52
CA GLY A 256 13.32 9.52 1.47
C GLY A 256 13.75 8.09 1.15
N LYS A 257 14.04 7.30 2.20
CA LYS A 257 14.46 5.90 2.05
C LYS A 257 13.28 5.00 1.65
N LEU A 258 12.08 5.22 2.18
CA LEU A 258 10.87 4.52 1.75
C LEU A 258 10.55 4.78 0.27
N ALA A 259 10.69 6.01 -0.22
CA ALA A 259 10.48 6.29 -1.64
C ALA A 259 11.49 5.56 -2.55
N LEU A 260 12.75 5.44 -2.10
CA LEU A 260 13.75 4.64 -2.81
C LEU A 260 13.47 3.15 -2.71
N GLY A 261 13.00 2.67 -1.55
CA GLY A 261 12.59 1.29 -1.32
C GLY A 261 11.43 0.87 -2.21
N ALA A 262 10.39 1.69 -2.30
CA ALA A 262 9.25 1.46 -3.20
C ALA A 262 9.69 1.31 -4.67
N ARG A 263 10.67 2.11 -5.11
CA ARG A 263 11.24 1.99 -6.47
C ARG A 263 12.04 0.71 -6.65
N ALA A 264 12.83 0.33 -5.65
CA ALA A 264 13.57 -0.93 -5.69
C ALA A 264 12.61 -2.14 -5.73
N ASP A 265 11.60 -2.13 -4.86
CA ASP A 265 10.56 -3.16 -4.81
C ASP A 265 9.80 -3.27 -6.14
N HIS A 266 9.38 -2.15 -6.73
CA HIS A 266 8.62 -2.16 -7.98
C HIS A 266 9.45 -2.53 -9.22
N TYR A 267 10.62 -1.93 -9.40
CA TYR A 267 11.39 -2.06 -10.65
C TYR A 267 12.43 -3.18 -10.65
N ALA A 268 12.90 -3.61 -9.46
CA ALA A 268 13.89 -4.67 -9.33
C ALA A 268 13.36 -5.91 -8.59
N GLY A 269 12.43 -5.75 -7.64
CA GLY A 269 11.91 -6.86 -6.83
C GLY A 269 12.91 -7.45 -5.83
N GLU A 270 14.11 -6.87 -5.72
CA GLU A 270 15.21 -7.38 -4.90
C GLU A 270 15.44 -6.54 -3.64
N ARG A 271 15.79 -7.22 -2.54
CA ARG A 271 16.19 -6.59 -1.28
C ARG A 271 17.52 -5.85 -1.44
N ARG A 272 17.60 -4.61 -0.94
CA ARG A 272 18.77 -3.72 -1.02
C ARG A 272 19.26 -3.34 0.36
N GLU A 273 20.16 -4.13 0.93
CA GLU A 273 20.69 -3.95 2.29
C GLU A 273 21.24 -2.56 2.55
N ARG A 274 22.02 -2.01 1.61
CA ARG A 274 22.60 -0.67 1.70
C ARG A 274 21.54 0.41 1.95
N LEU A 275 20.34 0.28 1.40
CA LEU A 275 19.27 1.24 1.62
C LEU A 275 18.84 1.27 3.09
N HIS A 276 18.78 0.09 3.71
CA HIS A 276 18.38 -0.09 5.09
C HIS A 276 19.47 0.41 6.04
N ASP A 277 20.74 0.10 5.73
CA ASP A 277 21.88 0.56 6.52
C ASP A 277 21.98 2.08 6.52
N ASP A 278 21.87 2.71 5.34
CA ASP A 278 21.86 4.17 5.21
C ASP A 278 20.71 4.81 6.02
N LEU A 279 19.54 4.16 6.08
CA LEU A 279 18.41 4.65 6.89
C LEU A 279 18.76 4.58 8.37
N ARG A 280 19.26 3.44 8.85
CA ARG A 280 19.62 3.25 10.27
C ARG A 280 20.72 4.23 10.70
N GLU A 281 21.76 4.42 9.89
CA GLU A 281 22.83 5.40 10.15
C GLU A 281 22.28 6.82 10.22
N ARG A 282 21.41 7.19 9.27
CA ARG A 282 20.81 8.53 9.25
C ARG A 282 19.93 8.77 10.46
N MET A 283 19.15 7.77 10.88
CA MET A 283 18.30 7.86 12.07
C MET A 283 19.11 7.94 13.36
N ALA A 284 20.18 7.17 13.48
CA ALA A 284 21.11 7.25 14.61
C ALA A 284 21.74 8.65 14.72
N THR A 285 22.17 9.22 13.60
CA THR A 285 22.71 10.58 13.55
C THR A 285 21.70 11.63 14.02
N ILE A 286 20.43 11.50 13.65
CA ILE A 286 19.37 12.44 14.06
C ILE A 286 19.14 12.34 15.57
N ARG A 287 19.08 11.13 16.13
CA ARG A 287 18.86 10.93 17.57
C ARG A 287 20.05 11.40 18.42
N ALA A 288 21.27 11.17 17.97
CA ALA A 288 22.47 11.57 18.70
C ALA A 288 22.63 13.11 18.82
N ARG A 289 22.13 13.88 17.86
CA ARG A 289 22.12 15.36 17.94
C ARG A 289 21.26 15.84 19.11
N ALA A 290 20.14 15.16 19.33
CA ALA A 290 19.23 15.44 20.43
C ALA A 290 19.90 15.26 21.79
N ASP A 291 20.76 14.24 21.95
CA ASP A 291 21.44 13.96 23.21
C ASP A 291 22.57 14.96 23.51
N GLY A 292 23.26 15.46 22.49
CA GLY A 292 24.32 16.47 22.64
C GLY A 292 23.81 17.88 22.98
N GLU A 293 22.58 18.22 22.63
CA GLU A 293 21.95 19.50 23.00
C GLU A 293 21.34 19.50 24.41
N GLY A 294 21.11 18.31 25.01
CA GLY A 294 20.63 18.19 26.39
C GLY A 294 21.72 18.41 27.46
N ASP A 295 22.97 18.06 27.16
CA ASP A 295 24.11 18.17 28.09
C ASP A 295 24.64 19.62 28.22
N ALA A 296 24.41 20.47 27.20
CA ALA A 296 24.80 21.87 27.22
C ALA A 296 23.83 22.78 28.01
N GLY A 297 22.62 22.31 28.32
CA GLY A 297 21.58 23.08 29.00
C GLY A 297 21.57 22.97 30.53
N GLU A 298 22.29 21.99 31.11
CA GLU A 298 22.36 21.80 32.57
C GLU A 298 23.60 22.48 33.20
N ALA A 299 24.47 23.10 32.40
CA ALA A 299 25.74 23.68 32.87
C ALA A 299 25.70 25.19 33.22
N GLU A 300 24.55 25.88 33.10
CA GLU A 300 24.48 27.35 33.35
C GLU A 300 23.63 27.78 34.57
N ASP A 301 22.97 26.89 35.30
CA ASP A 301 22.12 27.27 36.46
C ASP A 301 22.74 26.86 37.82
N GLY A 302 24.01 27.20 38.03
CA GLY A 302 24.71 26.83 39.26
C GLY A 302 25.84 27.76 39.64
N GLU A 303 25.57 29.05 39.86
CA GLU A 303 26.32 29.89 40.81
C GLU A 303 25.70 31.29 40.94
N THR A 304 24.88 31.49 41.98
CA THR A 304 24.86 32.75 42.73
C THR A 304 24.35 32.48 44.14
N GLU A 305 25.28 32.08 45.00
CA GLU A 305 25.10 32.11 46.45
C GLU A 305 25.00 33.57 46.94
N ASP A 306 23.98 33.77 47.75
CA ASP A 306 23.94 34.47 49.04
C ASP A 306 24.65 35.83 49.22
N GLY A 307 23.86 36.78 49.69
CA GLY A 307 24.29 38.12 50.06
C GLY A 307 23.14 38.94 50.62
N GLY A 308 22.53 38.47 51.71
CA GLY A 308 21.58 39.27 52.49
C GLY A 308 22.22 40.50 53.13
N ALA A 309 21.49 41.60 53.19
CA ALA A 309 21.58 42.60 54.25
C ALA A 309 20.33 43.48 54.26
N ALA A 310 19.90 43.82 55.48
CA ALA A 310 18.68 44.50 55.85
C ALA A 310 18.73 46.03 55.69
N ASP A 311 17.54 46.59 55.86
CA ASP A 311 17.18 47.87 56.50
C ASP A 311 16.96 49.13 55.66
N GLU A 312 15.85 49.78 56.05
CA GLU A 312 15.25 51.10 55.73
C GLU A 312 14.49 51.32 54.41
#